data_AF-A0A945PQY6-F1
#
_entry.id   AF-A0A945PQY6-F1
#
_cell.length_a   1.000
_cell.length_b   1.000
_cell.length_c   1.000
_cell.angle_alpha   90.00
_cell.angle_beta   90.00
_cell.angle_gamma   90.00
#
_symmetry.space_group_name_H-M   'P 1'
#
loop_
_entity.id
_entity.type
_entity.pdbx_description
1 polymer ?
#
loop_
_entity_poly.entity_id
_entity_poly.type
_entity_poly.pdbx_seq_one_letter_code
_entity_poly.pdbx_strand_id
1 'polypeptide(L)'
;GLLAVGNASPEITHTDGWLVGLDPSGTTRLVTDKFYNANAAVPGDDYFDRITPLSSNQFLVLGRTLAFEEPLVRQDAWVLLFGADGLIISQARYAGPNGTALSFSESLEANGFYYLSGTMRYLDGTTPSEAVLVCLNPATMAVNWAYSFPGDDPTSLLAMARRSDGDLVMAGAVGSETASWRGWLLRADQMGLAGTDCFGDTGLPLPLGTFSLAVDLNMGITNLYVNGESQLPQLISTSLSPTATTQSWSLVDTCP
;
A
#
# COMPACT_ATOMS: atom_id res chain seq x y z
N GLY A 1 0.48 11.71 -20.88
CA GLY A 1 1.13 12.67 -19.97
C GLY A 1 1.99 11.92 -18.99
N LEU A 2 2.89 12.60 -18.30
CA LEU A 2 3.61 12.08 -17.15
C LEU A 2 2.73 12.27 -15.91
N LEU A 3 2.49 11.22 -15.13
CA LEU A 3 1.82 11.32 -13.83
C LEU A 3 2.87 11.23 -12.73
N ALA A 4 2.78 12.10 -11.74
CA ALA A 4 3.64 12.09 -10.57
C ALA A 4 2.81 12.25 -9.30
N VAL A 5 3.24 11.57 -8.25
CA VAL A 5 2.76 11.77 -6.90
C VAL A 5 3.85 12.41 -6.06
N GLY A 6 3.44 13.19 -5.07
CA GLY A 6 4.30 13.77 -4.06
C GLY A 6 3.50 14.13 -2.83
N ASN A 7 4.08 14.96 -1.98
CA ASN A 7 3.50 15.35 -0.70
C ASN A 7 3.63 16.85 -0.54
N ALA A 8 2.58 17.51 -0.07
CA ALA A 8 2.56 18.95 0.09
C ALA A 8 1.72 19.32 1.31
N SER A 9 2.05 20.45 1.94
CA SER A 9 1.29 20.99 3.06
C SER A 9 0.47 22.19 2.57
N PRO A 10 -0.73 21.97 2.00
CA PRO A 10 -1.61 23.07 1.60
C PRO A 10 -2.07 23.89 2.82
N GLU A 11 -2.09 23.27 4.00
CA GLU A 11 -2.30 23.91 5.29
C GLU A 11 -1.02 23.85 6.15
N ILE A 12 -0.90 24.74 7.14
CA ILE A 12 0.32 24.86 7.97
C ILE A 12 0.53 23.63 8.88
N THR A 13 -0.52 22.83 9.10
CA THR A 13 -0.57 21.85 10.21
C THR A 13 -0.53 20.39 9.78
N HIS A 14 -0.65 20.07 8.49
CA HIS A 14 -0.57 18.70 8.00
C HIS A 14 -0.01 18.62 6.58
N THR A 15 0.47 17.45 6.22
CA THR A 15 0.90 17.07 4.87
C THR A 15 -0.21 16.26 4.22
N ASP A 16 -0.50 16.53 2.95
CA ASP A 16 -1.44 15.79 2.13
C ASP A 16 -0.74 15.13 0.94
N GLY A 17 -1.33 14.05 0.45
CA GLY A 17 -0.94 13.44 -0.81
C GLY A 17 -1.21 14.42 -1.95
N TRP A 18 -0.23 14.62 -2.82
CA TRP A 18 -0.31 15.51 -3.97
C TRP A 18 -0.20 14.72 -5.26
N LEU A 19 -1.16 14.89 -6.17
CA LEU A 19 -1.13 14.32 -7.50
C LEU A 19 -0.99 15.43 -8.55
N VAL A 20 -0.08 15.23 -9.50
CA VAL A 20 0.06 16.10 -10.66
C VAL A 20 0.19 15.27 -11.93
N GLY A 21 -0.54 15.69 -12.96
CA GLY A 21 -0.40 15.18 -14.32
C GLY A 21 0.26 16.25 -15.16
N LEU A 22 1.30 15.91 -15.91
CA LEU A 22 2.02 16.77 -16.82
C LEU A 22 1.83 16.26 -18.26
N ASP A 23 1.87 17.16 -19.24
CA ASP A 23 1.97 16.76 -20.65
C ASP A 23 3.32 16.06 -20.93
N PRO A 24 3.49 15.43 -22.11
CA PRO A 24 4.77 14.79 -22.46
C PRO A 24 5.98 15.72 -22.47
N SER A 25 5.78 17.04 -22.53
CA SER A 25 6.86 18.04 -22.44
C SER A 25 7.21 18.39 -21.00
N GLY A 26 6.39 17.96 -20.02
CA GLY A 26 6.54 18.33 -18.61
C GLY A 26 6.06 19.74 -18.28
N THR A 27 5.48 20.47 -19.24
CA THR A 27 5.27 21.92 -19.14
C THR A 27 3.83 22.28 -18.76
N THR A 28 2.84 21.58 -19.33
CA THR A 28 1.42 21.82 -19.03
C THR A 28 0.91 20.81 -18.02
N ARG A 29 0.19 21.29 -17.00
CA ARG A 29 -0.50 20.42 -16.04
C ARG A 29 -1.81 19.88 -16.64
N LEU A 30 -1.88 18.58 -16.90
CA LEU A 30 -3.04 17.86 -17.42
C LEU A 30 -4.02 17.41 -16.31
N VAL A 31 -3.50 17.17 -15.11
CA VAL A 31 -4.30 16.99 -13.88
C VAL A 31 -3.89 18.14 -12.96
N THR A 32 -4.84 18.99 -12.59
CA THR A 32 -4.60 20.13 -11.69
C THR A 32 -4.16 19.65 -10.32
N ASP A 33 -3.35 20.44 -9.60
CA ASP A 33 -2.91 20.14 -8.24
C ASP A 33 -4.11 19.77 -7.36
N LYS A 34 -4.23 18.48 -7.05
CA LYS A 34 -5.22 17.98 -6.12
C LYS A 34 -4.48 17.49 -4.89
N PHE A 35 -4.96 17.92 -3.74
CA PHE A 35 -4.50 17.46 -2.45
C PHE A 35 -5.52 16.46 -1.91
N TYR A 36 -5.01 15.35 -1.40
CA TYR A 36 -5.82 14.26 -0.93
C TYR A 36 -5.44 13.98 0.50
N ASN A 37 -6.44 14.13 1.36
CA ASN A 37 -6.41 13.61 2.71
C ASN A 37 -7.30 12.37 2.78
N ALA A 38 -6.93 11.48 3.69
CA ALA A 38 -7.65 10.24 3.94
C ALA A 38 -8.94 10.48 4.73
N ASN A 39 -8.98 11.58 5.51
CA ASN A 39 -10.14 11.98 6.30
C ASN A 39 -10.22 13.50 6.47
N ALA A 40 -11.13 14.16 5.74
CA ALA A 40 -11.31 15.60 5.89
C ALA A 40 -11.84 16.06 7.26
N ALA A 41 -12.34 15.15 8.11
CA ALA A 41 -12.85 15.48 9.44
C ALA A 41 -11.77 15.45 10.53
N VAL A 42 -10.62 14.81 10.27
CA VAL A 42 -9.54 14.62 11.24
C VAL A 42 -8.23 15.07 10.58
N PRO A 43 -7.64 16.20 11.00
CA PRO A 43 -6.34 16.61 10.51
C PRO A 43 -5.31 15.53 10.83
N GLY A 44 -4.65 15.01 9.79
CA GLY A 44 -3.60 14.01 9.91
C GLY A 44 -2.67 14.12 8.72
N ASP A 45 -1.42 13.74 8.92
CA ASP A 45 -0.47 13.65 7.82
C ASP A 45 -0.86 12.48 6.90
N ASP A 46 -1.00 12.76 5.61
CA ASP A 46 -1.29 11.82 4.54
C ASP A 46 -0.23 11.96 3.45
N TYR A 47 0.28 10.82 3.00
CA TYR A 47 1.39 10.77 2.06
C TYR A 47 1.07 9.86 0.88
N PHE A 48 1.53 10.24 -0.31
CA PHE A 48 1.69 9.34 -1.44
C PHE A 48 3.16 8.93 -1.57
N ASP A 49 3.38 7.62 -1.67
CA ASP A 49 4.71 7.02 -1.74
C ASP A 49 5.01 6.41 -3.11
N ARG A 50 3.98 5.84 -3.78
CA ARG A 50 4.15 5.17 -5.08
C ARG A 50 2.96 5.41 -6.00
N ILE A 51 3.24 5.52 -7.29
CA ILE A 51 2.23 5.47 -8.36
C ILE A 51 2.56 4.37 -9.35
N THR A 52 1.53 3.63 -9.76
CA THR A 52 1.65 2.50 -10.70
C THR A 52 0.57 2.63 -11.77
N PRO A 53 0.96 2.93 -13.02
CA PRO A 53 0.03 2.92 -14.15
C PRO A 53 -0.53 1.50 -14.35
N LEU A 54 -1.85 1.37 -14.40
CA LEU A 54 -2.53 0.09 -14.63
C LEU A 54 -3.02 0.00 -16.08
N SER A 55 -3.46 1.12 -16.64
CA SER A 55 -3.86 1.25 -18.05
C SER A 55 -3.65 2.70 -18.51
N SER A 56 -4.07 3.02 -19.73
CA SER A 56 -4.05 4.42 -20.20
C SER A 56 -4.91 5.35 -19.34
N ASN A 57 -5.90 4.79 -18.62
CA ASN A 57 -6.94 5.57 -17.95
C ASN A 57 -7.04 5.32 -16.44
N GLN A 58 -6.18 4.47 -15.88
CA GLN A 58 -6.22 4.13 -14.46
C GLN A 58 -4.81 3.97 -13.90
N PHE A 59 -4.64 4.40 -12.66
CA PHE A 59 -3.40 4.23 -11.91
C PHE A 59 -3.71 3.95 -10.45
N LEU A 60 -2.88 3.10 -9.86
CA LEU A 60 -2.88 2.80 -8.44
C LEU A 60 -1.89 3.73 -7.73
N VAL A 61 -2.29 4.29 -6.60
CA VAL A 61 -1.41 5.05 -5.72
C VAL A 61 -1.35 4.34 -4.38
N LEU A 62 -0.12 4.13 -3.90
CA LEU A 62 0.16 3.67 -2.55
C LEU A 62 0.59 4.87 -1.73
N GLY A 63 0.10 4.92 -0.51
CA GLY A 63 0.36 5.98 0.43
C GLY A 63 0.26 5.50 1.87
N ARG A 64 0.34 6.46 2.77
CA ARG A 64 0.20 6.28 4.21
C ARG A 64 -0.70 7.36 4.78
N THR A 65 -1.46 7.01 5.80
CA THR A 65 -2.35 7.95 6.51
C THR A 65 -2.16 7.87 8.02
N LEU A 66 -2.18 9.03 8.68
CA LEU A 66 -2.27 9.17 10.14
C LEU A 66 -3.68 9.61 10.60
N ALA A 67 -4.62 9.84 9.68
CA ALA A 67 -5.86 10.61 9.91
C ALA A 67 -6.97 9.88 10.72
N PHE A 68 -6.64 8.81 11.43
CA PHE A 68 -7.62 7.94 12.10
C PHE A 68 -7.14 7.42 13.47
N GLU A 69 -5.98 7.87 13.95
CA GLU A 69 -5.28 7.26 15.07
C GLU A 69 -4.93 8.31 16.13
N GLU A 70 -5.49 8.17 17.33
CA GLU A 70 -4.97 8.84 18.54
C GLU A 70 -4.26 7.80 19.42
N PRO A 71 -3.00 8.02 19.83
CA PRO A 71 -2.10 9.10 19.40
C PRO A 71 -1.56 8.88 17.97
N LEU A 72 -1.26 9.99 17.27
CA LEU A 72 -0.73 10.11 15.89
C LEU A 72 0.66 9.47 15.64
N VAL A 73 0.92 8.29 16.19
CA VAL A 73 2.19 7.56 16.06
C VAL A 73 2.08 6.36 15.13
N ARG A 74 0.87 5.98 14.71
CA ARG A 74 0.64 4.87 13.78
C ARG A 74 0.31 5.37 12.39
N GLN A 75 1.04 4.83 11.42
CA GLN A 75 0.78 5.03 9.99
C GLN A 75 0.11 3.79 9.45
N ASP A 76 -1.04 3.96 8.83
CA ASP A 76 -1.73 2.87 8.13
C ASP A 76 -1.52 3.02 6.63
N ALA A 77 -1.51 1.89 5.92
CA ALA A 77 -1.35 1.91 4.48
C ALA A 77 -2.64 2.40 3.81
N TRP A 78 -2.50 3.27 2.83
CA TRP A 78 -3.60 3.85 2.07
C TRP A 78 -3.43 3.52 0.59
N VAL A 79 -4.40 2.84 0.01
CA VAL A 79 -4.37 2.43 -1.39
C VAL A 79 -5.50 3.11 -2.12
N LEU A 80 -5.19 3.78 -3.21
CA LEU A 80 -6.16 4.51 -4.03
C LEU A 80 -6.10 4.06 -5.48
N LEU A 81 -7.26 3.88 -6.08
CA LEU A 81 -7.41 3.75 -7.52
C LEU A 81 -7.94 5.06 -8.08
N PHE A 82 -7.22 5.60 -9.05
CA PHE A 82 -7.59 6.82 -9.73
C PHE A 82 -8.00 6.57 -11.17
N GLY A 83 -8.92 7.41 -11.65
CA GLY A 83 -9.19 7.59 -13.07
C GLY A 83 -8.21 8.56 -13.74
N ALA A 84 -8.24 8.60 -15.07
CA ALA A 84 -7.39 9.46 -15.90
C ALA A 84 -7.51 10.96 -15.58
N ASP A 85 -8.63 11.36 -15.01
CA ASP A 85 -8.97 12.72 -14.58
C ASP A 85 -8.47 13.06 -13.16
N GLY A 86 -7.76 12.13 -12.52
CA GLY A 86 -7.32 12.24 -11.13
C GLY A 86 -8.48 12.27 -10.15
N LEU A 87 -9.65 11.70 -10.49
CA LEU A 87 -10.69 11.42 -9.50
C LEU A 87 -10.46 10.04 -8.88
N ILE A 88 -10.66 9.94 -7.57
CA ILE A 88 -10.64 8.66 -6.86
C ILE A 88 -11.83 7.83 -7.33
N ILE A 89 -11.54 6.65 -7.88
CA ILE A 89 -12.54 5.62 -8.23
C ILE A 89 -12.88 4.80 -6.99
N SER A 90 -11.85 4.40 -6.24
CA SER A 90 -11.98 3.65 -4.99
C SER A 90 -10.75 3.88 -4.12
N GLN A 91 -10.91 3.75 -2.81
CA GLN A 91 -9.80 3.80 -1.87
C GLN A 91 -10.05 2.85 -0.70
N ALA A 92 -8.96 2.45 -0.03
CA ALA A 92 -9.03 1.63 1.16
C ALA A 92 -7.87 1.94 2.11
N ARG A 93 -8.15 1.91 3.41
CA ARG A 93 -7.15 1.92 4.49
C ARG A 93 -6.91 0.50 4.96
N TYR A 94 -5.64 0.15 5.14
CA TYR A 94 -5.20 -1.12 5.70
C TYR A 94 -4.38 -0.85 6.95
N ALA A 95 -4.95 -1.21 8.10
CA ALA A 95 -4.24 -1.13 9.37
C ALA A 95 -3.54 -2.45 9.66
N GLY A 96 -2.30 -2.35 10.16
CA GLY A 96 -1.56 -3.51 10.64
C GLY A 96 -2.21 -4.11 11.90
N PRO A 97 -2.07 -5.44 12.12
CA PRO A 97 -2.58 -6.10 13.32
C PRO A 97 -1.92 -5.55 14.58
N ASN A 98 -2.65 -5.58 15.70
CA ASN A 98 -2.16 -5.18 17.02
C ASN A 98 -1.58 -3.75 17.09
N GLY A 99 -2.03 -2.85 16.21
CA GLY A 99 -1.55 -1.48 16.16
C GLY A 99 -0.14 -1.33 15.58
N THR A 100 0.27 -2.27 14.73
CA THR A 100 1.49 -2.12 13.91
C THR A 100 1.28 -1.08 12.82
N ALA A 101 2.32 -0.29 12.54
CA ALA A 101 2.32 0.60 11.39
C ALA A 101 2.54 -0.21 10.11
N LEU A 102 1.80 0.12 9.05
CA LEU A 102 1.85 -0.59 7.77
C LEU A 102 2.11 0.39 6.63
N SER A 103 2.97 0.00 5.71
CA SER A 103 3.24 0.77 4.49
C SER A 103 3.47 -0.16 3.31
N PHE A 104 2.98 0.21 2.14
CA PHE A 104 3.27 -0.47 0.88
C PHE A 104 4.17 0.42 0.02
N SER A 105 5.23 -0.15 -0.52
CA SER A 105 6.24 0.57 -1.32
C SER A 105 6.26 0.14 -2.78
N GLU A 106 5.75 -1.05 -3.09
CA GLU A 106 5.71 -1.60 -4.44
C GLU A 106 4.35 -2.22 -4.72
N SER A 107 3.95 -2.19 -6.00
CA SER A 107 2.71 -2.81 -6.46
C SER A 107 2.87 -3.37 -7.87
N LEU A 108 2.15 -4.45 -8.16
CA LEU A 108 2.08 -5.04 -9.48
C LEU A 108 0.66 -5.55 -9.78
N GLU A 109 0.20 -5.36 -11.01
CA GLU A 109 -1.02 -5.99 -11.50
C GLU A 109 -0.68 -7.25 -12.30
N ALA A 110 -1.28 -8.38 -11.91
CA ALA A 110 -1.14 -9.65 -12.62
C ALA A 110 -2.39 -10.51 -12.41
N ASN A 111 -2.81 -11.23 -13.45
CA ASN A 111 -4.00 -12.10 -13.45
C ASN A 111 -5.29 -11.41 -12.94
N GLY A 112 -5.42 -10.09 -13.10
CA GLY A 112 -6.58 -9.35 -12.61
C GLY A 112 -6.60 -9.15 -11.09
N PHE A 113 -5.44 -9.24 -10.43
CA PHE A 113 -5.23 -8.93 -9.00
C PHE A 113 -4.17 -7.86 -8.83
N TYR A 114 -4.22 -7.15 -7.70
CA TYR A 114 -3.14 -6.26 -7.27
C TYR A 114 -2.30 -6.95 -6.20
N TYR A 115 -1.00 -7.03 -6.43
CA TYR A 115 -0.02 -7.52 -5.47
C TYR A 115 0.73 -6.33 -4.91
N LEU A 116 0.69 -6.16 -3.60
CA LEU A 116 1.34 -5.07 -2.88
C LEU A 116 2.40 -5.64 -1.97
N SER A 117 3.55 -4.98 -1.89
CA SER A 117 4.57 -5.32 -0.91
C SER A 117 5.04 -4.09 -0.16
N GLY A 118 5.50 -4.32 1.06
CA GLY A 118 6.11 -3.27 1.87
C GLY A 118 6.50 -3.78 3.23
N THR A 119 6.25 -2.99 4.26
CA THR A 119 6.77 -3.23 5.61
C THR A 119 5.69 -3.03 6.66
N MET A 120 5.67 -3.96 7.62
CA MET A 120 4.93 -3.86 8.87
C MET A 120 5.92 -3.61 10.01
N ARG A 121 5.67 -2.56 10.80
CA ARG A 121 6.55 -2.12 11.89
C ARG A 121 5.81 -2.13 13.22
N TYR A 122 6.41 -2.76 14.22
CA TYR A 122 5.94 -2.73 15.60
C TYR A 122 6.29 -1.41 16.27
N LEU A 123 5.35 -0.89 17.07
CA LEU A 123 5.53 0.38 17.79
C LEU A 123 6.27 0.23 19.12
N ASP A 124 6.68 -0.99 19.49
CA ASP A 124 7.48 -1.27 20.69
C ASP A 124 8.96 -0.86 20.53
N GLY A 125 9.41 -0.58 19.30
CA GLY A 125 10.77 -0.19 18.97
C GLY A 125 11.82 -1.30 19.15
N THR A 126 11.40 -2.50 19.53
CA THR A 126 12.29 -3.63 19.82
C THR A 126 12.06 -4.82 18.91
N THR A 127 10.84 -4.99 18.41
CA THR A 127 10.50 -6.07 17.49
C THR A 127 10.91 -5.67 16.06
N PRO A 128 11.69 -6.52 15.36
CA PRO A 128 12.07 -6.26 13.98
C PRO A 128 10.86 -6.02 13.07
N SER A 129 11.04 -5.18 12.06
CA SER A 129 10.00 -4.98 11.04
C SER A 129 9.92 -6.17 10.11
N GLU A 130 8.70 -6.50 9.67
CA GLU A 130 8.44 -7.62 8.77
C GLU A 130 8.21 -7.10 7.35
N ALA A 131 8.77 -7.80 6.36
CA ALA A 131 8.30 -7.65 4.99
C ALA A 131 6.87 -8.21 4.90
N VAL A 132 6.02 -7.56 4.12
CA VAL A 132 4.66 -8.02 3.87
C VAL A 132 4.39 -8.12 2.39
N LEU A 133 3.51 -9.06 2.03
CA LEU A 133 2.96 -9.25 0.70
C LEU A 133 1.46 -9.43 0.81
N VAL A 134 0.71 -8.68 0.01
CA VAL A 134 -0.76 -8.66 0.06
C VAL A 134 -1.30 -8.79 -1.35
N CYS A 135 -2.27 -9.67 -1.54
CA CYS A 135 -3.06 -9.75 -2.77
C CYS A 135 -4.42 -9.13 -2.53
N LEU A 136 -4.81 -8.17 -3.37
CA LEU A 136 -6.09 -7.50 -3.32
C LEU A 136 -6.94 -7.86 -4.53
N ASN A 137 -8.25 -7.96 -4.31
CA ASN A 137 -9.24 -7.98 -5.37
C ASN A 137 -9.46 -6.54 -5.90
N PRO A 138 -9.16 -6.24 -7.17
CA PRO A 138 -9.28 -4.90 -7.72
C PRO A 138 -10.70 -4.31 -7.73
N ALA A 139 -11.72 -5.16 -7.81
CA ALA A 139 -13.11 -4.72 -7.89
C ALA A 139 -13.65 -4.23 -6.54
N THR A 140 -13.09 -4.74 -5.44
CA THR A 140 -13.58 -4.45 -4.08
C THR A 140 -12.53 -3.86 -3.15
N MET A 141 -11.26 -3.86 -3.55
CA MET A 141 -10.11 -3.59 -2.68
C MET A 141 -10.05 -4.53 -1.45
N ALA A 142 -10.79 -5.64 -1.46
CA ALA A 142 -10.73 -6.62 -0.38
C ALA A 142 -9.42 -7.41 -0.44
N VAL A 143 -8.91 -7.77 0.74
CA VAL A 143 -7.73 -8.64 0.87
C VAL A 143 -8.13 -10.05 0.50
N ASN A 144 -7.46 -10.62 -0.49
CA ASN A 144 -7.63 -12.02 -0.86
C ASN A 144 -6.74 -12.91 0.01
N TRP A 145 -5.49 -12.51 0.20
CA TRP A 145 -4.57 -13.11 1.16
C TRP A 145 -3.49 -12.09 1.55
N ALA A 146 -2.84 -12.32 2.70
CA ALA A 146 -1.75 -11.49 3.20
C ALA A 146 -0.71 -12.35 3.95
N TYR A 147 0.56 -12.20 3.59
CA TYR A 147 1.69 -12.87 4.24
C TYR A 147 2.64 -11.84 4.82
N SER A 148 3.19 -12.19 5.98
CA SER A 148 4.35 -11.51 6.52
C SER A 148 5.52 -12.48 6.57
N PHE A 149 6.72 -11.91 6.55
CA PHE A 149 7.97 -12.65 6.65
C PHE A 149 8.64 -12.24 7.97
N PRO A 150 8.19 -12.82 9.10
CA PRO A 150 8.76 -12.56 10.41
C PRO A 150 10.20 -13.06 10.49
N GLY A 151 10.95 -12.57 11.47
CA GLY A 151 12.29 -13.07 11.75
C GLY A 151 13.05 -12.15 12.70
N ASP A 152 14.10 -12.70 13.32
CA ASP A 152 15.00 -11.92 14.17
C ASP A 152 15.85 -10.93 13.34
N ASP A 153 16.02 -11.23 12.05
CA ASP A 153 16.72 -10.40 11.09
C ASP A 153 15.73 -9.56 10.24
N PRO A 154 16.08 -8.30 9.91
CA PRO A 154 15.38 -7.52 8.91
C PRO A 154 15.11 -8.30 7.63
N THR A 155 13.84 -8.36 7.24
CA THR A 155 13.43 -8.96 5.97
C THR A 155 12.89 -7.87 5.05
N SER A 156 13.28 -7.91 3.79
CA SER A 156 12.86 -6.94 2.77
C SER A 156 12.44 -7.64 1.50
N LEU A 157 11.29 -7.25 0.95
CA LEU A 157 10.90 -7.57 -0.41
C LEU A 157 11.36 -6.43 -1.32
N LEU A 158 12.26 -6.75 -2.26
CA LEU A 158 12.99 -5.75 -3.04
C LEU A 158 12.44 -5.58 -4.45
N ALA A 159 11.86 -6.63 -5.03
CA ALA A 159 11.33 -6.57 -6.38
C ALA A 159 10.18 -7.56 -6.58
N MET A 160 9.26 -7.18 -7.47
CA MET A 160 8.15 -7.99 -7.95
C MET A 160 8.14 -8.00 -9.48
N ALA A 161 7.90 -9.15 -10.09
CA ALA A 161 7.79 -9.29 -11.53
C ALA A 161 6.71 -10.30 -11.92
N ARG A 162 5.98 -9.98 -12.99
CA ARG A 162 5.01 -10.91 -13.59
C ARG A 162 5.73 -11.88 -14.52
N ARG A 163 5.48 -13.17 -14.34
CA ARG A 163 5.89 -14.23 -15.26
C ARG A 163 4.92 -14.32 -16.44
N SER A 164 5.38 -14.94 -17.53
CA SER A 164 4.55 -15.16 -18.72
C SER A 164 3.36 -16.11 -18.49
N ASP A 165 3.44 -16.98 -17.48
CA ASP A 165 2.35 -17.85 -17.04
C ASP A 165 1.33 -17.13 -16.15
N GLY A 166 1.56 -15.84 -15.85
CA GLY A 166 0.67 -15.00 -15.05
C GLY A 166 1.10 -14.90 -13.59
N ASP A 167 1.96 -15.79 -13.11
CA ASP A 167 2.37 -15.83 -11.73
C ASP A 167 3.31 -14.68 -11.36
N LEU A 168 3.38 -14.43 -10.06
CA LEU A 168 4.29 -13.47 -9.46
C LEU A 168 5.62 -14.15 -9.11
N VAL A 169 6.73 -13.49 -9.42
CA VAL A 169 8.05 -13.77 -8.83
C VAL A 169 8.48 -12.58 -8.01
N MET A 170 9.01 -12.86 -6.83
CA MET A 170 9.48 -11.85 -5.90
C MET A 170 10.89 -12.17 -5.48
N ALA A 171 11.70 -11.14 -5.36
CA ALA A 171 13.05 -11.25 -4.81
C ALA A 171 13.16 -10.36 -3.57
N GLY A 172 13.92 -10.84 -2.60
CA GLY A 172 14.18 -10.08 -1.39
C GLY A 172 15.45 -10.52 -0.69
N ALA A 173 15.65 -9.97 0.50
CA ALA A 173 16.78 -10.30 1.35
C ALA A 173 16.34 -10.46 2.81
N VAL A 174 17.07 -11.31 3.54
CA VAL A 174 16.98 -11.48 4.99
C VAL A 174 18.38 -11.43 5.58
N GLY A 175 18.56 -10.65 6.63
CA GLY A 175 19.83 -10.54 7.34
C GLY A 175 19.93 -9.26 8.15
N SER A 176 21.04 -9.14 8.87
CA SER A 176 21.39 -7.96 9.67
C SER A 176 22.81 -7.53 9.33
N GLU A 177 23.23 -6.33 9.74
CA GLU A 177 24.63 -5.89 9.56
C GLU A 177 25.64 -6.78 10.29
N THR A 178 25.19 -7.49 11.32
CA THR A 178 25.99 -8.43 12.12
C THR A 178 25.92 -9.87 11.61
N ALA A 179 25.01 -10.17 10.67
CA ALA A 179 24.90 -11.45 9.99
C ALA A 179 25.22 -11.28 8.49
N SER A 180 25.36 -12.38 7.74
CA SER A 180 25.44 -12.27 6.28
C SER A 180 24.04 -12.06 5.71
N TRP A 181 23.87 -11.07 4.84
CA TRP A 181 22.65 -10.90 4.04
C TRP A 181 22.47 -12.10 3.10
N ARG A 182 21.25 -12.68 3.10
CA ARG A 182 20.87 -13.81 2.27
C ARG A 182 19.73 -13.39 1.35
N GLY A 183 19.87 -13.70 0.06
CA GLY A 183 18.80 -13.48 -0.92
C GLY A 183 17.72 -14.56 -0.84
N TRP A 184 16.52 -14.22 -1.27
CA TRP A 184 15.45 -15.19 -1.46
C TRP A 184 14.63 -14.88 -2.71
N LEU A 185 13.99 -15.93 -3.25
CA LEU A 185 13.06 -15.85 -4.37
C LEU A 185 11.77 -16.56 -3.97
N LEU A 186 10.62 -15.95 -4.25
CA LEU A 186 9.31 -16.54 -3.96
C LEU A 186 8.43 -16.47 -5.20
N ARG A 187 7.53 -17.46 -5.32
CA ARG A 187 6.48 -17.48 -6.33
C ARG A 187 5.12 -17.38 -5.65
N ALA A 188 4.22 -16.61 -6.24
CA ALA A 188 2.84 -16.51 -5.78
C ALA A 188 1.87 -16.39 -6.96
N ASP A 189 0.61 -16.67 -6.69
CA ASP A 189 -0.51 -16.42 -7.57
C ASP A 189 -1.72 -15.92 -6.77
N GLN A 190 -2.87 -15.81 -7.41
CA GLN A 190 -4.11 -15.40 -6.75
C GLN A 190 -4.56 -16.36 -5.63
N MET A 191 -4.04 -17.58 -5.53
CA MET A 191 -4.38 -18.52 -4.46
C MET A 191 -3.41 -18.46 -3.27
N GLY A 192 -2.25 -17.82 -3.43
CA GLY A 192 -1.27 -17.63 -2.37
C GLY A 192 0.17 -17.87 -2.85
N LEU A 193 1.06 -18.22 -1.93
CA LEU A 193 2.40 -18.67 -2.28
C LEU A 193 2.33 -20.02 -3.00
N ALA A 194 2.87 -20.08 -4.22
CA ALA A 194 2.87 -21.25 -5.10
C ALA A 194 4.30 -21.82 -5.17
N GLY A 195 4.77 -22.37 -4.05
CA GLY A 195 6.12 -22.91 -3.88
C GLY A 195 7.16 -21.87 -3.47
N THR A 196 8.08 -22.27 -2.60
CA THR A 196 9.19 -21.43 -2.10
C THR A 196 10.52 -22.06 -2.52
N ASP A 197 11.17 -21.51 -3.53
CA ASP A 197 12.55 -21.89 -3.85
C ASP A 197 13.51 -20.86 -3.24
N CYS A 198 14.04 -21.17 -2.06
CA CYS A 198 15.06 -20.35 -1.42
C CYS A 198 16.41 -20.55 -2.13
N PHE A 199 16.94 -19.53 -2.80
CA PHE A 199 18.28 -19.55 -3.40
C PHE A 199 19.22 -18.60 -2.65
N GLY A 200 20.19 -19.16 -1.91
CA GLY A 200 21.15 -18.35 -1.14
C GLY A 200 21.58 -19.01 0.17
N ASP A 201 22.18 -20.21 0.06
CA ASP A 201 22.89 -21.02 1.06
C ASP A 201 22.20 -21.45 2.39
N THR A 202 22.43 -22.74 2.69
CA THR A 202 22.04 -23.62 3.81
C THR A 202 20.59 -23.98 4.10
N GLY A 203 19.61 -23.76 3.21
CA GLY A 203 18.31 -24.45 3.30
C GLY A 203 17.55 -24.24 4.62
N LEU A 204 17.73 -23.07 5.27
CA LEU A 204 16.90 -22.69 6.40
C LEU A 204 15.60 -22.08 5.85
N PRO A 205 14.43 -22.52 6.31
CA PRO A 205 13.15 -22.01 5.82
C PRO A 205 13.04 -20.51 6.11
N LEU A 206 12.56 -19.74 5.13
CA LEU A 206 12.07 -18.39 5.40
C LEU A 206 10.93 -18.52 6.42
N PRO A 207 10.99 -17.82 7.58
CA PRO A 207 9.87 -17.84 8.49
C PRO A 207 8.68 -17.18 7.78
N LEU A 208 7.59 -17.91 7.67
CA LEU A 208 6.37 -17.47 7.00
C LEU A 208 5.28 -17.27 8.05
N GLY A 209 4.72 -16.06 8.08
CA GLY A 209 3.55 -15.70 8.85
C GLY A 209 2.36 -15.41 7.93
N THR A 210 1.15 -15.69 8.41
CA THR A 210 -0.07 -15.08 7.87
C THR A 210 -0.61 -14.08 8.87
N PHE A 211 -1.16 -12.98 8.38
CA PHE A 211 -1.72 -11.96 9.25
C PHE A 211 -3.06 -11.42 8.73
N SER A 212 -3.79 -10.79 9.65
CA SER A 212 -5.09 -10.18 9.36
C SER A 212 -4.91 -8.68 9.19
N LEU A 213 -5.54 -8.12 8.16
CA LEU A 213 -5.61 -6.68 7.95
C LEU A 213 -6.98 -6.19 8.41
N ALA A 214 -6.99 -5.11 9.19
CA ALA A 214 -8.22 -4.35 9.38
C ALA A 214 -8.38 -3.43 8.16
N VAL A 215 -9.43 -3.67 7.39
CA VAL A 215 -9.68 -2.92 6.16
C VAL A 215 -10.86 -1.98 6.39
N ASP A 216 -10.67 -0.71 6.04
CA ASP A 216 -11.74 0.25 5.93
C ASP A 216 -11.94 0.64 4.46
N LEU A 217 -13.08 0.21 3.91
CA LEU A 217 -13.50 0.47 2.54
C LEU A 217 -14.48 1.65 2.44
N ASN A 218 -14.93 2.18 3.58
CA ASN A 218 -15.93 3.25 3.67
C ASN A 218 -15.29 4.60 4.03
N MET A 219 -14.05 4.82 3.60
CA MET A 219 -13.44 6.13 3.73
C MET A 219 -14.18 7.13 2.84
N GLY A 220 -14.70 8.20 3.44
CA GLY A 220 -15.31 9.29 2.67
C GLY A 220 -14.36 9.78 1.58
N ILE A 221 -14.85 9.90 0.34
CA ILE A 221 -14.04 10.41 -0.77
C ILE A 221 -14.05 11.93 -0.68
N THR A 222 -12.94 12.53 -0.26
CA THR A 222 -12.77 13.98 -0.20
C THR A 222 -11.69 14.43 -1.19
N ASN A 223 -12.14 15.07 -2.28
CA ASN A 223 -11.23 15.81 -3.16
C ASN A 223 -11.10 17.23 -2.59
N LEU A 224 -9.94 17.58 -2.03
CA LEU A 224 -9.69 18.94 -1.56
C LEU A 224 -8.99 19.73 -2.67
N TYR A 225 -9.75 20.64 -3.27
CA TYR A 225 -9.33 21.75 -4.14
C TYR A 225 -8.96 21.46 -5.62
N VAL A 226 -9.41 22.40 -6.48
CA VAL A 226 -8.95 22.66 -7.84
C VAL A 226 -8.68 24.16 -7.90
N ASN A 227 -7.44 24.59 -8.15
CA ASN A 227 -7.11 26.01 -8.13
C ASN A 227 -7.80 26.79 -9.28
N GLY A 228 -8.66 27.74 -8.92
CA GLY A 228 -9.20 28.76 -9.82
C GLY A 228 -10.48 29.47 -9.34
N GLU A 229 -11.34 28.78 -8.58
CA GLU A 229 -12.51 29.39 -7.97
C GLU A 229 -12.63 28.94 -6.50
N SER A 230 -12.75 29.93 -5.62
CA SER A 230 -13.24 29.75 -4.26
C SER A 230 -14.71 29.29 -4.33
N GLN A 231 -14.93 28.01 -4.56
CA GLN A 231 -16.17 27.36 -4.16
C GLN A 231 -15.83 26.61 -2.88
N LEU A 232 -16.51 26.99 -1.79
CA LEU A 232 -16.51 26.23 -0.54
C LEU A 232 -16.62 24.73 -0.85
N PRO A 233 -15.89 23.85 -0.15
CA PRO A 233 -15.92 22.41 -0.40
C PRO A 233 -17.37 21.96 -0.47
N GLN A 234 -17.82 21.52 -1.65
CA GLN A 234 -19.06 20.79 -1.79
C GLN A 234 -18.80 19.43 -1.18
N LEU A 235 -19.10 19.33 0.11
CA LEU A 235 -19.08 18.10 0.88
C LEU A 235 -20.09 17.14 0.24
N ILE A 236 -19.66 16.29 -0.69
CA ILE A 236 -20.42 15.10 -1.05
C ILE A 236 -20.11 14.05 0.03
N SER A 237 -20.50 14.34 1.28
CA SER A 237 -20.47 13.34 2.34
C SER A 237 -21.71 12.47 2.20
N THR A 238 -21.56 11.25 1.69
CA THR A 238 -22.38 10.17 2.22
C THR A 238 -21.72 9.76 3.52
N SER A 239 -22.23 10.24 4.65
CA SER A 239 -21.77 9.83 5.98
C SER A 239 -22.10 8.34 6.16
N LEU A 240 -21.17 7.48 5.77
CA LEU A 240 -21.15 6.10 6.20
C LEU A 240 -20.09 6.03 7.29
N SER A 241 -20.51 5.65 8.49
CA SER A 241 -19.56 5.34 9.56
C SER A 241 -18.57 4.29 9.03
N PRO A 242 -17.26 4.47 9.23
CA PRO A 242 -16.28 3.48 8.81
C PRO A 242 -16.57 2.15 9.52
N THR A 243 -16.91 1.12 8.75
CA THR A 243 -17.13 -0.23 9.28
C THR A 243 -15.83 -1.00 9.03
N ALA A 244 -14.85 -0.80 9.92
CA ALA A 244 -13.61 -1.58 9.87
C ALA A 244 -13.97 -3.07 9.97
N THR A 245 -13.67 -3.83 8.92
CA THR A 245 -13.90 -5.27 8.91
C THR A 245 -12.56 -5.97 9.01
N THR A 246 -12.34 -6.72 10.10
CA THR A 246 -11.14 -7.55 10.24
C THR A 246 -11.32 -8.80 9.38
N GLN A 247 -10.47 -8.97 8.38
CA GLN A 247 -10.43 -10.22 7.60
C GLN A 247 -9.23 -11.04 8.07
N SER A 248 -9.49 -12.25 8.55
CA SER A 248 -8.47 -13.17 9.03
C SER A 248 -8.27 -14.32 8.06
N TRP A 249 -7.02 -14.55 7.68
CA TRP A 249 -6.60 -15.64 6.81
C TRP A 249 -5.58 -16.49 7.58
N SER A 250 -5.83 -17.79 7.65
CA SER A 250 -4.89 -18.78 8.16
C SER A 250 -4.56 -19.75 7.03
N LEU A 251 -3.28 -19.90 6.71
CA LEU A 251 -2.82 -21.03 5.91
C LEU A 251 -2.25 -22.11 6.81
N VAL A 252 -2.65 -23.34 6.52
CA VAL A 252 -2.05 -24.56 7.03
C VAL A 252 -1.06 -25.00 5.96
N ASP A 253 0.16 -24.48 5.98
CA ASP A 253 1.30 -25.22 5.44
C ASP A 253 2.63 -24.67 5.96
N THR A 254 3.33 -25.53 6.69
CA THR A 254 4.75 -25.34 7.00
C THR A 254 5.55 -25.82 5.81
N CYS A 255 6.44 -24.99 5.28
CA CYS A 255 7.46 -25.44 4.36
C CYS A 255 8.29 -26.56 5.03
N PRO A 256 8.45 -27.75 4.42
CA PRO A 256 9.41 -28.74 4.89
C PRO A 256 10.86 -28.24 4.75
#